data_AF-A0A1C7NBK1-F1
#
_entry.id   AF-A0A1C7NBK1-F1
#
_cell.length_a   1.000
_cell.length_b   1.000
_cell.length_c   1.000
_cell.angle_alpha   90.00
_cell.angle_beta   90.00
_cell.angle_gamma   90.00
#
_symmetry.space_group_name_H-M   'P 1'
#
loop_
_entity.id
_entity.type
_entity.pdbx_description
1 polymer ?
#
loop_
_entity_poly.entity_id
_entity_poly.type
_entity_poly.pdbx_seq_one_letter_code
_entity_poly.pdbx_strand_id
1 'polypeptide(L)'
;MPKYGKRKRIGNEKQDPEFPLKPTCTICLESYENRTYVRPCFHSFCFQCIRHWINIASSQCPVCRQAINSFVYNINEEDNAFDEYHLKDKGEKKLHDPPLNIKKYDSPEKRIRLERQKIYRGLVKPTSYPEPLPQHAQFEVLTTEYIPRTRVFLQNEYRNIMGIEEPDGFLIDHLIKVLSMPSQEKKNTMYDEKTIQELATWLDDDTEVAKRLLNELIAYLKSGLSYRHFISAAMYD
;
A
#
# COMPACT_ATOMS: atom_id res chain seq x y z
N MET A 1 -72.27 24.62 -42.14
CA MET A 1 -71.54 23.96 -41.05
C MET A 1 -70.47 24.93 -40.51
N PRO A 2 -70.58 25.43 -39.27
CA PRO A 2 -69.78 26.56 -38.80
C PRO A 2 -68.61 26.19 -37.86
N LYS A 3 -67.47 26.86 -38.13
CA LYS A 3 -66.49 27.53 -37.24
C LYS A 3 -65.76 26.77 -36.10
N TYR A 4 -64.42 26.79 -36.23
CA TYR A 4 -63.32 26.82 -35.25
C TYR A 4 -63.56 26.57 -33.75
N GLY A 5 -62.64 25.80 -33.13
CA GLY A 5 -62.42 25.80 -31.67
C GLY A 5 -61.05 25.21 -31.26
N LYS A 6 -60.12 26.09 -30.83
CA LYS A 6 -58.87 25.72 -30.13
C LYS A 6 -59.21 25.16 -28.75
N ARG A 7 -58.56 24.07 -28.30
CA ARG A 7 -58.45 23.73 -26.86
C ARG A 7 -57.05 23.24 -26.46
N LYS A 8 -56.40 24.11 -25.67
CA LYS A 8 -55.53 23.93 -24.50
C LYS A 8 -54.60 22.70 -24.45
N ARG A 9 -53.28 22.97 -24.51
CA ARG A 9 -52.25 22.08 -23.95
C ARG A 9 -52.41 22.05 -22.43
N ILE A 10 -52.57 20.86 -21.86
CA ILE A 10 -52.35 20.58 -20.44
C ILE A 10 -51.05 19.78 -20.39
N GLY A 11 -50.07 20.35 -19.69
CA GLY A 11 -48.75 19.74 -19.51
C GLY A 11 -48.88 18.46 -18.71
N ASN A 12 -48.22 17.41 -19.21
CA ASN A 12 -47.79 16.30 -18.37
C ASN A 12 -46.27 16.45 -18.26
N GLU A 13 -45.82 16.85 -17.08
CA GLU A 13 -44.42 16.73 -16.66
C GLU A 13 -44.01 15.28 -16.88
N LYS A 14 -43.14 15.06 -17.88
CA LYS A 14 -42.40 13.82 -17.98
C LYS A 14 -41.36 13.88 -16.87
N GLN A 15 -41.67 13.23 -15.74
CA GLN A 15 -40.61 12.78 -14.85
C GLN A 15 -39.87 11.67 -15.59
N ASP A 16 -38.73 11.99 -16.19
CA ASP A 16 -37.75 10.98 -16.55
C ASP A 16 -37.28 10.34 -15.23
N PRO A 17 -37.39 9.02 -15.05
CA PRO A 17 -36.72 8.37 -13.93
C PRO A 17 -35.23 8.36 -14.26
N GLU A 18 -34.53 9.36 -13.74
CA GLU A 18 -33.08 9.49 -13.75
C GLU A 18 -32.46 8.44 -12.80
N PHE A 19 -32.55 7.17 -13.16
CA PHE A 19 -31.76 6.12 -12.54
C PHE A 19 -30.65 5.72 -13.50
N PRO A 20 -29.40 6.18 -13.31
CA PRO A 20 -28.28 5.50 -13.90
C PRO A 20 -28.26 4.10 -13.26
N LEU A 21 -28.76 3.10 -13.98
CA LEU A 21 -28.64 1.70 -13.59
C LEU A 21 -27.14 1.43 -13.45
N LYS A 22 -26.65 1.44 -12.21
CA LYS A 22 -25.27 1.09 -11.92
C LYS A 22 -25.05 -0.31 -12.51
N PRO A 23 -23.98 -0.54 -13.28
CA PRO A 23 -23.73 -1.86 -13.84
C PRO A 23 -23.61 -2.86 -12.68
N THR A 24 -24.44 -3.91 -12.71
CA THR A 24 -24.46 -5.02 -11.74
C THR A 24 -23.87 -6.29 -12.35
N CYS A 25 -23.47 -7.22 -11.51
CA CYS A 25 -23.01 -8.53 -11.93
C CYS A 25 -24.19 -9.35 -12.45
N THR A 26 -24.12 -9.89 -13.67
CA THR A 26 -25.25 -10.65 -14.26
C THR A 26 -25.42 -12.05 -13.69
N ILE A 27 -24.50 -12.53 -12.84
CA ILE A 27 -24.60 -13.83 -12.17
C ILE A 27 -25.35 -13.69 -10.83
N CYS A 28 -24.96 -12.75 -9.97
CA CYS A 28 -25.61 -12.55 -8.66
C CYS A 28 -26.66 -11.43 -8.65
N LEU A 29 -26.72 -10.60 -9.70
CA LEU A 29 -27.60 -9.42 -9.84
C LEU A 29 -27.33 -8.29 -8.83
N GLU A 30 -26.23 -8.37 -8.08
CA GLU A 30 -25.80 -7.36 -7.11
C GLU A 30 -24.71 -6.43 -7.67
N SER A 31 -24.32 -5.43 -6.87
CA SER A 31 -23.12 -4.63 -7.14
C SER A 31 -21.87 -5.52 -7.22
N TYR A 32 -20.89 -5.09 -8.00
CA TYR A 32 -19.66 -5.86 -8.17
C TYR A 32 -18.83 -5.92 -6.88
N GLU A 33 -18.54 -7.13 -6.43
CA GLU A 33 -17.50 -7.42 -5.46
C GLU A 33 -16.27 -7.97 -6.22
N ASN A 34 -15.14 -7.26 -6.14
CA ASN A 34 -13.92 -7.53 -6.92
C ASN A 34 -14.23 -7.74 -8.41
N ARG A 35 -14.59 -6.66 -9.11
CA ARG A 35 -15.00 -6.71 -10.52
C ARG A 35 -13.92 -7.38 -11.36
N THR A 36 -14.31 -8.45 -12.05
CA THR A 36 -13.44 -9.32 -12.83
C THR A 36 -13.90 -9.35 -14.29
N TYR A 37 -12.97 -9.25 -15.22
CA TYR A 37 -13.24 -9.22 -16.66
C TYR A 37 -12.72 -10.48 -17.33
N VAL A 38 -13.55 -11.17 -18.10
CA VAL A 38 -13.13 -12.37 -18.83
C VAL A 38 -12.56 -12.03 -20.21
N ARG A 39 -11.51 -12.72 -20.66
CA ARG A 39 -10.95 -12.56 -22.00
C ARG A 39 -11.32 -13.73 -22.92
N PRO A 40 -11.57 -13.46 -24.21
CA PRO A 40 -11.33 -12.19 -24.92
C PRO A 40 -12.54 -11.24 -24.99
N CYS A 41 -13.71 -11.60 -24.46
CA CYS A 41 -14.94 -10.81 -24.65
C CYS A 41 -15.11 -9.59 -23.72
N PHE A 42 -14.31 -9.49 -22.66
CA PHE A 42 -14.31 -8.42 -21.65
C PHE A 42 -15.65 -8.18 -20.93
N HIS A 43 -16.53 -9.19 -20.86
CA HIS A 43 -17.69 -9.12 -19.97
C HIS A 43 -17.25 -9.18 -18.50
N SER A 44 -17.93 -8.43 -17.64
CA SER A 44 -17.59 -8.27 -16.23
C SER A 44 -18.52 -9.03 -15.30
N PHE A 45 -17.97 -9.60 -14.22
CA PHE A 45 -18.68 -10.31 -13.15
C PHE A 45 -18.01 -10.05 -11.80
N CYS A 46 -18.61 -10.44 -10.68
CA CYS A 46 -17.85 -10.58 -9.43
C CYS A 46 -16.84 -11.71 -9.57
N PHE A 47 -15.66 -11.57 -8.96
CA PHE A 47 -14.61 -12.59 -8.99
C PHE A 47 -15.14 -13.97 -8.59
N GLN A 48 -15.83 -14.02 -7.45
CA GLN A 48 -16.32 -15.29 -6.90
C GLN A 48 -17.41 -15.91 -7.79
N CYS A 49 -18.25 -15.08 -8.42
CA CYS A 49 -19.28 -15.54 -9.33
C CYS A 49 -18.68 -16.23 -10.57
N ILE A 50 -17.74 -15.57 -11.25
CA ILE A 50 -17.17 -16.13 -12.48
C ILE A 50 -16.25 -17.31 -12.20
N ARG A 51 -15.54 -17.31 -11.07
CA ARG A 51 -14.75 -18.46 -10.61
C ARG A 51 -15.63 -19.70 -10.39
N HIS A 52 -16.75 -19.56 -9.68
CA HIS A 52 -17.69 -20.68 -9.49
C HIS A 52 -18.26 -21.16 -10.82
N TRP A 53 -18.62 -20.24 -11.71
CA TRP A 53 -19.12 -20.57 -13.04
C TRP A 53 -18.13 -21.42 -13.84
N ILE A 54 -16.86 -21.00 -13.89
CA ILE A 54 -15.80 -21.72 -14.61
C ILE A 54 -15.57 -23.12 -14.03
N ASN A 55 -15.66 -23.26 -12.70
CA ASN A 55 -15.40 -24.53 -12.01
C ASN A 55 -16.57 -25.51 -12.04
N ILE A 56 -17.81 -25.02 -12.05
CA ILE A 56 -19.01 -25.85 -11.86
C ILE A 56 -19.79 -26.00 -13.16
N ALA A 57 -19.91 -24.92 -13.95
CA ALA A 57 -20.82 -24.86 -15.07
C ALA A 57 -20.12 -24.99 -16.42
N SER A 58 -19.24 -24.03 -16.78
CA SER A 58 -18.62 -23.98 -18.11
C SER A 58 -17.44 -23.01 -18.16
N SER A 59 -16.43 -23.31 -18.97
CA SER A 59 -15.34 -22.39 -19.34
C SER A 59 -15.74 -21.37 -20.43
N GLN A 60 -17.04 -21.22 -20.70
CA GLN A 60 -17.60 -20.21 -21.60
C GLN A 60 -18.19 -19.04 -20.84
N CYS A 61 -18.14 -17.85 -21.43
CA CYS A 61 -18.72 -16.64 -20.88
C CYS A 61 -20.25 -16.80 -20.65
N PRO A 62 -20.79 -16.48 -19.46
CA PRO A 62 -22.23 -16.53 -19.18
C PRO A 62 -23.08 -15.67 -20.12
N VAL A 63 -22.51 -14.58 -20.65
CA VAL A 63 -23.23 -13.59 -21.47
C VAL A 63 -23.19 -13.96 -22.96
N CYS A 64 -22.00 -14.10 -23.53
CA CYS A 64 -21.84 -14.29 -24.98
C CYS A 64 -21.47 -15.73 -25.39
N ARG A 65 -21.29 -16.64 -24.43
CA ARG A 65 -20.90 -18.05 -24.66
C ARG A 65 -19.54 -18.24 -25.33
N GLN A 66 -18.76 -17.18 -25.50
CA GLN A 66 -17.39 -17.27 -26.02
C GLN A 66 -16.49 -17.99 -25.01
N ALA A 67 -15.59 -18.85 -25.48
CA ALA A 67 -14.62 -19.52 -24.63
C ALA A 67 -13.73 -18.52 -23.89
N ILE A 68 -13.57 -18.74 -22.57
CA ILE A 68 -12.74 -17.92 -21.70
C ILE A 68 -11.30 -18.46 -21.74
N ASN A 69 -10.35 -17.61 -22.09
CA ASN A 69 -8.93 -17.96 -22.07
C ASN A 69 -8.27 -17.59 -20.74
N SER A 70 -8.62 -16.42 -20.23
CA SER A 70 -8.14 -15.86 -18.97
C SER A 70 -9.19 -14.94 -18.38
N PHE A 71 -9.00 -14.55 -17.12
CA PHE A 71 -9.75 -13.44 -16.54
C PHE A 71 -8.85 -12.53 -15.71
N VAL A 72 -9.18 -11.24 -15.75
CA VAL A 72 -8.47 -10.14 -15.11
C VAL A 72 -9.23 -9.70 -13.87
N TYR A 73 -8.56 -9.67 -12.72
CA TYR A 73 -9.14 -9.39 -11.41
C TYR A 73 -8.17 -8.59 -10.53
N ASN A 74 -8.58 -8.19 -9.31
CA ASN A 74 -7.76 -7.35 -8.42
C ASN A 74 -7.26 -6.06 -9.10
N ILE A 75 -8.16 -5.38 -9.81
CA ILE A 75 -7.82 -4.17 -10.55
C ILE A 75 -7.64 -3.02 -9.55
N ASN A 76 -6.46 -2.43 -9.53
CA ASN A 76 -6.15 -1.21 -8.81
C ASN A 76 -5.90 -0.08 -9.81
N GLU A 77 -6.79 0.91 -9.82
CA GLU A 77 -6.72 2.06 -10.73
C GLU A 77 -5.60 3.03 -10.35
N GLU A 78 -5.25 3.16 -9.07
CA GLU A 78 -4.20 4.08 -8.59
C GLU A 78 -2.81 3.64 -9.05
N ASP A 79 -2.54 2.33 -8.96
CA ASP A 79 -1.25 1.72 -9.34
C ASP A 79 -1.24 1.17 -10.77
N ASN A 80 -2.36 1.32 -11.50
CA ASN A 80 -2.57 0.76 -12.84
C ASN A 80 -2.22 -0.75 -12.93
N ALA A 81 -2.56 -1.50 -11.87
CA ALA A 81 -2.14 -2.88 -11.66
C ALA A 81 -3.33 -3.85 -11.68
N PHE A 82 -3.08 -5.10 -12.11
CA PHE A 82 -4.09 -6.15 -12.13
C PHE A 82 -3.49 -7.55 -12.09
N ASP A 83 -4.30 -8.52 -11.71
CA ASP A 83 -4.00 -9.95 -11.83
C ASP A 83 -4.69 -10.56 -13.03
N GLU A 84 -3.99 -11.45 -13.76
CA GLU A 84 -4.58 -12.22 -14.85
C GLU A 84 -4.35 -13.72 -14.60
N TYR A 85 -5.43 -14.48 -14.56
CA TYR A 85 -5.39 -15.94 -14.42
C TYR A 85 -5.75 -16.62 -15.73
N HIS A 86 -4.86 -17.48 -16.22
CA HIS A 86 -5.05 -18.24 -17.45
C HIS A 86 -5.61 -19.64 -17.13
N LEU A 87 -6.69 -20.03 -17.81
CA LEU A 87 -7.30 -21.35 -17.63
C LEU A 87 -6.39 -22.40 -18.29
N LYS A 88 -5.80 -23.29 -17.47
CA LYS A 88 -4.76 -24.22 -17.94
C LYS A 88 -5.26 -25.43 -18.74
N ASP A 89 -6.54 -25.81 -18.68
CA ASP A 89 -7.04 -26.98 -19.42
C ASP A 89 -8.49 -26.79 -19.87
N LYS A 90 -8.77 -26.99 -21.16
CA LYS A 90 -10.12 -26.81 -21.76
C LYS A 90 -11.05 -28.03 -21.59
N GLY A 91 -10.69 -29.04 -20.80
CA GLY A 91 -11.46 -30.31 -20.79
C GLY A 91 -11.26 -31.28 -19.62
N GLU A 92 -10.37 -31.02 -18.67
CA GLU A 92 -10.20 -31.89 -17.49
C GLU A 92 -10.63 -31.14 -16.23
N LYS A 93 -11.33 -31.82 -15.32
CA LYS A 93 -11.92 -31.30 -14.06
C LYS A 93 -10.84 -30.80 -13.07
N LYS A 94 -10.09 -29.76 -13.42
CA LYS A 94 -9.18 -29.07 -12.50
C LYS A 94 -9.91 -27.88 -11.90
N LEU A 95 -9.89 -27.81 -10.57
CA LEU A 95 -10.40 -26.67 -9.83
C LEU A 95 -9.50 -25.46 -10.11
N HIS A 96 -10.03 -24.44 -10.77
CA HIS A 96 -9.43 -23.13 -10.95
C HIS A 96 -9.64 -22.28 -9.69
N ASP A 97 -8.60 -22.21 -8.87
CA ASP A 97 -8.56 -21.39 -7.65
C ASP A 97 -7.43 -20.36 -7.75
N PRO A 98 -7.67 -19.21 -8.42
CA PRO A 98 -6.70 -18.12 -8.43
C PRO A 98 -6.62 -17.51 -7.03
N PRO A 99 -5.41 -17.21 -6.54
CA PRO A 99 -5.24 -16.55 -5.26
C PRO A 99 -5.86 -15.15 -5.31
N LEU A 100 -6.74 -14.86 -4.36
CA LEU A 100 -7.47 -13.61 -4.21
C LEU A 100 -6.59 -12.41 -3.81
N ASN A 101 -5.40 -12.66 -3.26
CA ASN A 101 -4.54 -11.62 -2.72
C ASN A 101 -3.08 -12.02 -2.78
N ILE A 102 -2.50 -12.04 -3.98
CA ILE A 102 -1.06 -11.85 -4.09
C ILE A 102 -0.90 -10.35 -4.26
N LYS A 103 -0.51 -9.64 -3.19
CA LYS A 103 0.15 -8.35 -3.38
C LYS A 103 1.36 -8.62 -4.27
N LYS A 104 1.22 -8.39 -5.57
CA LYS A 104 2.29 -8.49 -6.54
C LYS A 104 3.20 -7.31 -6.29
N TYR A 105 4.16 -7.52 -5.40
CA TYR A 105 5.29 -6.63 -5.30
C TYR A 105 6.23 -7.00 -6.45
N ASP A 106 6.49 -6.05 -7.35
CA ASP A 106 7.37 -6.23 -8.51
C ASP A 106 8.78 -6.72 -8.10
N SER A 107 9.18 -6.49 -6.85
CA SER A 107 10.37 -7.07 -6.24
C SER A 107 10.24 -7.22 -4.72
N PRO A 108 11.05 -8.10 -4.08
CA PRO A 108 11.17 -8.18 -2.62
C PRO A 108 11.50 -6.83 -1.96
N GLU A 109 12.30 -5.99 -2.61
CA GLU A 109 12.66 -4.65 -2.13
C GLU A 109 11.45 -3.71 -2.10
N LYS A 110 10.60 -3.76 -3.14
CA LYS A 110 9.36 -2.97 -3.20
C LYS A 110 8.40 -3.37 -2.09
N ARG A 111 8.32 -4.67 -1.76
CA ARG A 111 7.55 -5.18 -0.62
C ARG A 111 8.03 -4.58 0.70
N ILE A 112 9.32 -4.74 0.98
CA ILE A 112 9.92 -4.26 2.24
C ILE A 112 9.69 -2.76 2.36
N ARG A 113 9.95 -1.99 1.31
CA ARG A 113 9.71 -0.54 1.29
C ARG A 113 8.26 -0.17 1.66
N LEU A 114 7.27 -0.83 1.06
CA LEU A 114 5.86 -0.56 1.33
C LEU A 114 5.45 -0.96 2.77
N GLU A 115 6.05 -2.02 3.32
CA GLU A 115 5.87 -2.38 4.73
C GLU A 115 6.50 -1.32 5.65
N ARG A 116 7.72 -0.86 5.34
CA ARG A 116 8.40 0.22 6.09
C ARG A 116 7.61 1.53 6.08
N GLN A 117 7.04 1.91 4.94
CA GLN A 117 6.20 3.11 4.83
C GLN A 117 5.00 3.10 5.78
N LYS A 118 4.39 1.94 6.03
CA LYS A 118 3.25 1.84 6.94
C LYS A 118 3.62 2.13 8.38
N ILE A 119 4.84 1.78 8.80
CA ILE A 119 5.35 2.06 10.14
C ILE A 119 5.45 3.59 10.34
N TYR A 120 6.05 4.30 9.38
CA TYR A 120 6.17 5.76 9.48
C TYR A 120 4.85 6.49 9.31
N ARG A 121 3.90 5.96 8.51
CA ARG A 121 2.52 6.47 8.45
C ARG A 121 1.68 6.14 9.69
N GLY A 122 2.15 5.24 10.56
CA GLY A 122 1.49 4.90 11.83
C GLY A 122 0.37 3.90 11.69
N LEU A 123 0.32 3.23 10.54
CA LEU A 123 -0.62 2.17 10.24
C LEU A 123 -0.22 0.84 10.90
N VAL A 124 1.05 0.72 11.31
CA VAL A 124 1.62 -0.45 11.99
C VAL A 124 2.53 0.05 13.11
N LYS A 125 2.47 -0.58 14.28
CA LYS A 125 3.23 -0.18 15.47
C LYS A 125 4.27 -1.24 15.84
N PRO A 126 5.45 -0.85 16.35
CA PRO A 126 6.43 -1.82 16.81
C PRO A 126 5.91 -2.57 18.04
N THR A 127 5.99 -3.91 17.99
CA THR A 127 5.70 -4.78 19.14
C THR A 127 6.95 -5.10 19.93
N SER A 128 8.06 -5.37 19.23
CA SER A 128 9.36 -5.59 19.86
C SER A 128 10.51 -5.23 18.92
N TYR A 129 11.61 -4.81 19.53
CA TYR A 129 12.90 -4.63 18.86
C TYR A 129 13.89 -5.68 19.35
N PRO A 130 14.95 -5.98 18.57
CA PRO A 130 16.05 -6.82 19.01
C PRO A 130 16.67 -6.32 20.33
N GLU A 131 17.08 -7.25 21.19
CA GLU A 131 17.68 -6.92 22.49
C GLU A 131 18.97 -6.09 22.32
N PRO A 132 19.21 -5.08 23.18
CA PRO A 132 20.46 -4.34 23.19
C PRO A 132 21.67 -5.22 23.48
N LEU A 133 22.76 -5.05 22.74
CA LEU A 133 24.05 -5.62 23.14
C LEU A 133 24.57 -4.92 24.40
N PRO A 134 25.20 -5.65 25.34
CA PRO A 134 25.71 -5.06 26.58
C PRO A 134 26.59 -3.84 26.37
N GLN A 135 27.46 -3.87 25.34
CA GLN A 135 28.36 -2.77 24.99
C GLN A 135 27.65 -1.50 24.48
N HIS A 136 26.40 -1.60 24.01
CA HIS A 136 25.61 -0.48 23.49
C HIS A 136 24.37 -0.17 24.34
N ALA A 137 24.10 -0.92 25.41
CA ALA A 137 22.88 -0.81 26.20
C ALA A 137 22.66 0.61 26.77
N GLN A 138 23.76 1.28 27.14
CA GLN A 138 23.80 2.63 27.70
C GLN A 138 23.83 3.75 26.63
N PHE A 139 23.66 3.44 25.35
CA PHE A 139 23.58 4.47 24.31
C PHE A 139 22.35 5.37 24.53
N GLU A 140 22.58 6.68 24.64
CA GLU A 140 21.52 7.70 24.85
C GLU A 140 21.62 8.88 23.88
N VAL A 141 22.83 9.22 23.42
CA VAL A 141 23.09 10.31 22.47
C VAL A 141 24.10 9.90 21.41
N LEU A 142 23.96 10.46 20.21
CA LEU A 142 24.79 10.11 19.07
C LEU A 142 26.24 10.62 19.23
N THR A 143 27.18 9.70 19.43
CA THR A 143 28.63 9.94 19.40
C THR A 143 29.23 9.57 18.04
N THR A 144 30.47 10.00 17.80
CA THR A 144 31.15 9.85 16.50
C THR A 144 31.31 8.40 16.05
N GLU A 145 31.44 7.45 16.98
CA GLU A 145 31.59 6.02 16.68
C GLU A 145 30.34 5.39 16.04
N TYR A 146 29.15 5.94 16.28
CA TYR A 146 27.90 5.44 15.70
C TYR A 146 27.55 6.08 14.36
N ILE A 147 28.20 7.18 13.97
CA ILE A 147 27.92 7.93 12.73
C ILE A 147 27.88 7.02 11.48
N PRO A 148 28.82 6.08 11.26
CA PRO A 148 28.77 5.22 10.08
C PRO A 148 27.51 4.36 10.03
N ARG A 149 27.06 3.84 11.17
CA ARG A 149 25.84 3.02 11.25
C ARG A 149 24.59 3.88 11.12
N THR A 150 24.57 5.04 11.76
CA THR A 150 23.47 6.03 11.61
C THR A 150 23.29 6.43 10.15
N ARG A 151 24.38 6.66 9.41
CA ARG A 151 24.32 6.97 7.97
C ARG A 151 23.62 5.87 7.18
N VAL A 152 24.02 4.61 7.37
CA VAL A 152 23.41 3.47 6.68
C VAL A 152 21.92 3.36 6.99
N PHE A 153 21.54 3.55 8.25
CA PHE A 153 20.13 3.53 8.66
C PHE A 153 19.34 4.63 7.95
N LEU A 154 19.80 5.89 8.04
CA LEU A 154 19.10 7.04 7.45
C LEU A 154 19.00 6.95 5.93
N GLN A 155 20.04 6.49 5.23
CA GLN A 155 20.00 6.29 3.77
C GLN A 155 18.87 5.35 3.35
N ASN A 156 18.61 4.30 4.15
CA ASN A 156 17.56 3.35 3.82
C ASN A 156 16.18 3.82 4.27
N GLU A 157 16.06 4.38 5.48
CA GLU A 157 14.77 4.77 6.04
C GLU A 157 14.23 6.09 5.48
N TYR A 158 15.08 7.08 5.21
CA TYR A 158 14.63 8.34 4.61
C TYR A 158 13.96 8.11 3.26
N ARG A 159 14.57 7.23 2.45
CA ARG A 159 14.03 6.78 1.17
C ARG A 159 12.63 6.15 1.32
N ASN A 160 12.44 5.36 2.39
CA ASN A 160 11.15 4.75 2.67
C ASN A 160 10.13 5.81 3.09
N ILE A 161 10.49 6.71 4.01
CA ILE A 161 9.64 7.77 4.55
C ILE A 161 9.15 8.70 3.43
N MET A 162 10.08 9.30 2.68
CA MET A 162 9.74 10.30 1.66
C MET A 162 9.25 9.70 0.35
N GLY A 163 9.35 8.38 0.19
CA GLY A 163 8.93 7.74 -1.06
C GLY A 163 9.80 8.07 -2.27
N ILE A 164 11.05 8.49 -2.09
CA ILE A 164 12.03 8.78 -3.16
C ILE A 164 12.91 7.56 -3.52
N GLU A 165 13.67 7.58 -4.61
CA GLU A 165 14.55 6.46 -4.99
C GLU A 165 15.95 6.56 -4.37
N GLU A 166 16.55 7.76 -4.38
CA GLU A 166 17.89 8.01 -3.85
C GLU A 166 17.90 9.31 -3.05
N PRO A 167 18.13 9.27 -1.73
CA PRO A 167 18.33 10.48 -0.95
C PRO A 167 19.69 11.11 -1.23
N ASP A 168 19.73 12.44 -1.29
CA ASP A 168 20.97 13.20 -1.40
C ASP A 168 21.87 12.95 -0.18
N GLY A 169 23.17 12.72 -0.42
CA GLY A 169 24.17 12.58 0.63
C GLY A 169 24.26 13.80 1.55
N PHE A 170 24.09 15.01 1.00
CA PHE A 170 24.06 16.26 1.78
C PHE A 170 22.92 16.25 2.80
N LEU A 171 21.75 15.75 2.40
CA LEU A 171 20.60 15.64 3.28
C LEU A 171 20.87 14.65 4.43
N ILE A 172 21.50 13.51 4.13
CA ILE A 172 21.89 12.56 5.16
C ILE A 172 22.92 13.16 6.12
N ASP A 173 23.89 13.91 5.61
CA ASP A 173 24.87 14.64 6.43
C ASP A 173 24.20 15.67 7.34
N HIS A 174 23.21 16.37 6.82
CA HIS A 174 22.42 17.32 7.60
C HIS A 174 21.64 16.63 8.73
N LEU A 175 20.95 15.52 8.44
CA LEU A 175 20.22 14.76 9.45
C LEU A 175 21.16 14.22 10.54
N ILE A 176 22.34 13.71 10.18
CA ILE A 176 23.37 13.30 11.15
C ILE A 176 23.78 14.48 12.03
N LYS A 177 23.99 15.66 11.44
CA LYS A 177 24.33 16.87 12.18
C LYS A 177 23.26 17.23 13.20
N VAL A 178 21.98 17.18 12.81
CA VAL A 178 20.84 17.40 13.72
C VAL A 178 20.86 16.38 14.87
N LEU A 179 21.01 15.10 14.56
CA LEU A 179 21.08 14.02 15.56
C LEU A 179 22.30 14.13 16.49
N SER A 180 23.38 14.81 16.07
CA SER A 180 24.56 15.09 16.88
C SER A 180 24.42 16.34 17.76
N MET A 181 23.43 17.21 17.54
CA MET A 181 23.23 18.43 18.35
C MET A 181 23.11 18.16 19.85
N PRO A 182 22.35 17.15 20.31
CA PRO A 182 22.27 16.82 21.74
C PRO A 182 23.62 16.54 22.38
N SER A 183 24.51 15.83 21.69
CA SER A 183 25.86 15.53 22.20
C SER A 183 26.71 16.80 22.32
N GLN A 184 26.62 17.70 21.33
CA GLN A 184 27.33 18.99 21.34
C GLN A 184 26.82 19.92 22.45
N GLU A 185 25.51 19.88 22.71
CA GLU A 185 24.84 20.66 23.77
C GLU A 185 24.92 19.99 25.15
N LYS A 186 25.68 18.87 25.29
CA LYS A 186 25.83 18.09 26.54
C LYS A 186 24.49 17.62 27.14
N LYS A 187 23.52 17.32 26.28
CA LYS A 187 22.26 16.67 26.67
C LYS A 187 22.47 15.17 26.89
N ASN A 188 21.56 14.56 27.62
CA ASN A 188 21.53 13.13 27.91
C ASN A 188 20.46 12.37 27.10
N THR A 189 19.85 13.01 26.11
CA THR A 189 18.79 12.40 25.30
C THR A 189 18.71 13.03 23.92
N MET A 190 18.37 12.22 22.93
CA MET A 190 18.03 12.69 21.58
C MET A 190 16.56 13.09 21.41
N TYR A 191 15.74 12.91 22.46
CA TYR A 191 14.31 13.19 22.45
C TYR A 191 13.96 14.62 22.87
N ASP A 192 14.92 15.53 22.87
CA ASP A 192 14.61 16.93 23.20
C ASP A 192 13.82 17.60 22.07
N GLU A 193 12.94 18.52 22.46
CA GLU A 193 11.98 19.18 21.56
C GLU A 193 12.65 19.84 20.36
N LYS A 194 13.80 20.48 20.57
CA LYS A 194 14.57 21.12 19.49
C LYS A 194 15.04 20.11 18.46
N THR A 195 15.63 19.00 18.87
CA THR A 195 16.10 17.93 17.96
C THR A 195 14.94 17.31 17.19
N ILE A 196 13.82 17.03 17.85
CA ILE A 196 12.63 16.46 17.20
C ILE A 196 12.06 17.43 16.17
N GLN A 197 11.97 18.73 16.51
CA GLN A 197 11.43 19.74 15.61
C GLN A 197 12.33 19.93 14.38
N GLU A 198 13.64 20.01 14.56
CA GLU A 198 14.60 20.10 13.46
C GLU A 198 14.53 18.87 12.54
N LEU A 199 14.41 17.65 13.11
CA LEU A 199 14.18 16.44 12.31
C LEU A 199 12.86 16.49 11.53
N ALA A 200 11.79 16.97 12.17
CA ALA A 200 10.46 17.03 11.56
C ALA A 200 10.45 17.93 10.32
N THR A 201 11.24 19.02 10.28
CA THR A 201 11.32 19.90 9.09
C THR A 201 11.77 19.17 7.82
N TRP A 202 12.41 18.00 7.95
CA TRP A 202 12.87 17.16 6.84
C TRP A 202 12.00 15.91 6.61
N LEU A 203 10.94 15.76 7.41
CA LEU A 203 10.04 14.60 7.46
C LEU A 203 8.58 15.07 7.39
N ASP A 204 8.29 15.94 6.42
CA ASP A 204 6.96 16.52 6.16
C ASP A 204 6.33 17.27 7.36
N ASP A 205 7.17 17.96 8.15
CA ASP A 205 6.79 18.68 9.37
C ASP A 205 6.07 17.79 10.41
N ASP A 206 6.28 16.47 10.35
CA ASP A 206 5.65 15.50 11.24
C ASP A 206 6.58 15.05 12.38
N THR A 207 6.32 15.57 13.57
CA THR A 207 7.08 15.21 14.79
C THR A 207 6.87 13.76 15.23
N GLU A 208 5.76 13.11 14.86
CA GLU A 208 5.53 11.70 15.17
C GLU A 208 6.35 10.78 14.26
N VAL A 209 6.53 11.16 12.98
CA VAL A 209 7.47 10.48 12.08
C VAL A 209 8.90 10.60 12.61
N ALA A 210 9.31 11.80 13.04
CA ALA A 210 10.61 12.03 13.65
C ALA A 210 10.83 11.15 14.90
N LYS A 211 9.85 11.07 15.81
CA LYS A 211 9.92 10.21 17.00
C LYS A 211 10.04 8.73 16.65
N ARG A 212 9.30 8.23 15.66
CA ARG A 212 9.38 6.82 15.22
C ARG A 212 10.74 6.51 14.60
N LEU A 213 11.25 7.40 13.75
CA LEU A 213 12.59 7.28 13.19
C LEU A 213 13.64 7.21 14.31
N LEU A 214 13.52 8.07 15.32
CA LEU A 214 14.45 8.09 16.45
C LEU A 214 14.38 6.81 17.30
N ASN A 215 13.17 6.31 17.59
CA ASN A 215 12.96 5.06 18.32
C ASN A 215 13.65 3.89 17.61
N GLU A 216 13.46 3.77 16.30
CA GLU A 216 14.06 2.70 15.52
C GLU A 216 15.57 2.86 15.38
N LEU A 217 16.07 4.10 15.23
CA LEU A 217 17.49 4.38 15.17
C LEU A 217 18.19 3.96 16.48
N ILE A 218 17.63 4.34 17.63
CA ILE A 218 18.19 3.98 18.94
C ILE A 218 18.18 2.46 19.12
N ALA A 219 17.06 1.79 18.81
CA ALA A 219 16.97 0.34 18.87
C ALA A 219 18.00 -0.34 17.94
N TYR A 220 18.16 0.18 16.72
CA TYR A 220 19.12 -0.31 15.73
C TYR A 220 20.57 -0.20 16.24
N LEU A 221 20.96 0.97 16.75
CA LEU A 221 22.31 1.18 17.27
C LEU A 221 22.58 0.29 18.48
N LYS A 222 21.64 0.22 19.42
CA LYS A 222 21.69 -0.65 20.61
C LYS A 222 21.80 -2.14 20.26
N SER A 223 21.11 -2.60 19.22
CA SER A 223 21.12 -4.01 18.82
C SER A 223 22.47 -4.52 18.30
N GLY A 224 23.38 -3.63 17.85
CA GLY A 224 24.63 -4.05 17.21
C GLY A 224 24.48 -4.74 15.84
N LEU A 225 23.25 -4.96 15.37
CA LEU A 225 22.99 -5.69 14.12
C LEU A 225 23.32 -4.87 12.88
N SER A 226 23.53 -5.56 11.75
CA SER A 226 23.51 -4.89 10.45
C SER A 226 22.08 -4.48 10.10
N TYR A 227 21.93 -3.45 9.25
CA TYR A 227 20.61 -2.89 8.90
C TYR A 227 19.61 -3.97 8.45
N ARG A 228 20.03 -4.87 7.55
CA ARG A 228 19.17 -5.97 7.07
C ARG A 228 18.71 -6.92 8.17
N HIS A 229 19.59 -7.27 9.11
CA HIS A 229 19.22 -8.17 10.21
C HIS A 229 18.32 -7.47 11.22
N PHE A 230 18.53 -6.18 11.48
CA PHE A 230 17.64 -5.39 12.35
C PHE A 230 16.21 -5.36 11.79
N ILE A 231 16.04 -5.00 10.51
CA ILE A 231 14.72 -4.96 9.87
C ILE A 231 14.03 -6.32 9.88
N SER A 232 14.79 -7.41 9.68
CA SER A 232 14.23 -8.77 9.72
C SER A 232 13.86 -9.25 11.12
N ALA A 233 14.46 -8.70 12.17
CA ALA A 233 14.28 -9.14 13.54
C ALA A 233 13.31 -8.26 14.34
N ALA A 234 13.06 -7.03 13.91
CA ALA A 234 12.05 -6.16 14.50
C ALA A 234 10.63 -6.64 14.14
N MET A 235 9.72 -6.60 15.11
CA MET A 235 8.35 -7.08 14.97
C MET A 235 7.36 -5.91 15.08
N TYR A 236 6.29 -5.97 14.29
CA TYR A 236 5.29 -4.90 14.18
C TYR A 236 3.88 -5.49 14.03
N ASP A 237 2.87 -4.85 14.65
CA ASP A 237 1.43 -5.18 14.60
C ASP A 237 0.59 -4.05 14.01
#